data_AF-A0A9D4RFJ7-F1
#
_entry.id   AF-A0A9D4RFJ7-F1
#
_cell.length_a   1.000
_cell.length_b   1.000
_cell.length_c   1.000
_cell.angle_alpha   90.00
_cell.angle_beta   90.00
_cell.angle_gamma   90.00
#
_symmetry.space_group_name_H-M   'P 1'
#
loop_
_entity.id
_entity.type
_entity.pdbx_description
1 polymer ?
#
loop_
_entity_poly.entity_id
_entity_poly.type
_entity_poly.pdbx_seq_one_letter_code
_entity_poly.pdbx_strand_id
1 'polypeptide(L)'
;MIASSTVWMAESGTRPDELERFRRQGSVSSKGDLIQWENTSVETCTILSWLGFGPELIQARRDAYREYGKLWTARACGTATFITTGSKGEGLSSYLESDVDIMAVDNRVFCLEDDVKSCAFPGEITVLRSLSRMSYHGHCRLLLERRGTTIHRHVRDAFCDDGYGRELLSSDLYVNNWSKEDLTKGEVQHERAGPSIPRTVYGHLHSDLVHALRYYCPNILSKWAARPRHWPPPEVVQQVVSLGAVLTPVGFKGSEHQHVEWRVCFNAGEIELISNLNDTQTKLYVLLKMIKNDVLHPRKKEVTSYTLKNIVLWMAENNPQASFHKKSILQWLHEALDALRVALITLELPYYMIPERNLMATSGLDEEQQRTWISTITDMLNEGPKMILRLPKIRKSLIAHPEPLRWYSGRRIELELLWLMRMNRLAICRDENGRVDYTDAIVQALDRRINEVITDVGVRMIMEGSRVTNADAILNRILM
;
A
#
# COMPACT_ATOMS: atom_id res chain seq x y z
N MET A 1 24.27 -19.40 -3.01
CA MET A 1 24.66 -18.70 -1.78
C MET A 1 24.00 -17.33 -1.84
N ILE A 2 22.91 -17.15 -1.10
CA ILE A 2 22.23 -15.86 -0.95
C ILE A 2 22.89 -15.17 0.24
N ALA A 3 23.30 -13.92 0.08
CA ALA A 3 23.80 -13.12 1.20
C ALA A 3 22.66 -12.91 2.20
N SER A 4 22.90 -13.22 3.47
CA SER A 4 21.89 -13.21 4.54
C SER A 4 21.25 -11.82 4.69
N SER A 5 19.92 -11.79 4.89
CA SER A 5 19.10 -10.59 5.10
C SER A 5 19.52 -9.71 6.28
N THR A 6 20.43 -10.15 7.12
CA THR A 6 20.95 -9.41 8.28
C THR A 6 21.91 -8.27 7.91
N VAL A 7 22.46 -8.27 6.69
CA VAL A 7 23.53 -7.31 6.30
C VAL A 7 23.04 -5.87 6.16
N TRP A 8 21.80 -5.63 5.72
CA TRP A 8 21.34 -4.27 5.41
C TRP A 8 20.72 -3.51 6.59
N MET A 9 20.32 -4.19 7.67
CA MET A 9 19.96 -3.48 8.91
C MET A 9 21.22 -2.95 9.62
N ALA A 10 22.35 -3.66 9.51
CA ALA A 10 23.63 -3.25 10.09
C ALA A 10 24.19 -1.96 9.45
N GLU A 11 23.99 -1.76 8.15
CA GLU A 11 24.42 -0.55 7.44
C GLU A 11 23.62 0.71 7.84
N SER A 12 22.49 0.54 8.55
CA SER A 12 21.67 1.63 9.10
C SER A 12 21.92 1.95 10.59
N GLY A 13 22.96 1.38 11.22
CA GLY A 13 23.44 1.81 12.54
C GLY A 13 23.24 0.84 13.71
N THR A 14 22.85 -0.41 13.47
CA THR A 14 22.70 -1.42 14.55
C THR A 14 24.05 -2.05 14.93
N ARG A 15 24.27 -2.29 16.24
CA ARG A 15 25.57 -2.75 16.78
C ARG A 15 25.98 -4.13 16.23
N PRO A 16 27.24 -4.31 15.78
CA PRO A 16 27.71 -5.57 15.15
C PRO A 16 27.61 -6.83 16.01
N ASP A 17 27.62 -6.67 17.34
CA ASP A 17 27.94 -7.74 18.28
C ASP A 17 26.78 -8.71 18.53
N GLU A 18 25.53 -8.28 18.31
CA GLU A 18 24.35 -9.15 18.44
C GLU A 18 24.12 -9.99 17.18
N LEU A 19 24.50 -9.49 16.00
CA LEU A 19 24.27 -10.13 14.70
C LEU A 19 25.14 -11.39 14.47
N GLU A 20 26.34 -11.43 15.05
CA GLU A 20 27.24 -12.60 14.92
C GLU A 20 26.74 -13.83 15.68
N ARG A 21 25.94 -13.66 16.73
CA ARG A 21 25.34 -14.78 17.49
C ARG A 21 24.25 -15.51 16.69
N PHE A 22 23.60 -14.83 15.75
CA PHE A 22 22.47 -15.37 14.97
C PHE A 22 22.88 -16.04 13.64
N ARG A 23 24.11 -15.83 13.15
CA ARG A 23 24.64 -16.41 11.89
C ARG A 23 24.71 -17.95 11.81
N ARG A 24 24.45 -18.68 12.90
CA ARG A 24 24.75 -20.13 13.00
C ARG A 24 23.55 -21.09 12.88
N GLN A 25 22.35 -20.62 12.56
CA GLN A 25 21.18 -21.51 12.42
C GLN A 25 20.50 -21.34 11.06
N GLY A 26 20.73 -22.30 10.16
CA GLY A 26 20.05 -22.37 8.86
C GLY A 26 20.89 -22.93 7.70
N SER A 27 21.77 -23.91 7.92
CA SER A 27 22.38 -24.61 6.78
C SER A 27 21.40 -25.65 6.24
N VAL A 28 20.95 -25.48 4.98
CA VAL A 28 20.21 -26.51 4.22
C VAL A 28 21.08 -27.77 4.18
N SER A 29 20.67 -28.82 4.90
CA SER A 29 21.58 -29.93 5.24
C SER A 29 21.58 -31.10 4.25
N SER A 30 20.75 -31.07 3.20
CA SER A 30 20.79 -32.10 2.14
C SER A 30 20.29 -31.62 0.77
N LYS A 31 20.72 -32.30 -0.30
CA LYS A 31 20.21 -32.09 -1.68
C LYS A 31 18.71 -32.39 -1.79
N GLY A 32 18.19 -33.29 -0.97
CA GLY A 32 16.77 -33.63 -0.90
C GLY A 32 15.92 -32.49 -0.36
N ASP A 33 16.42 -31.79 0.67
CA ASP A 33 15.74 -30.63 1.23
C ASP A 33 15.61 -29.52 0.17
N LEU A 34 16.71 -29.20 -0.54
CA LEU A 34 16.68 -28.15 -1.57
C LEU A 34 15.63 -28.40 -2.66
N ILE A 35 15.49 -29.65 -3.13
CA ILE A 35 14.48 -30.03 -4.12
C ILE A 35 13.06 -29.80 -3.58
N GLN A 36 12.82 -30.11 -2.30
CA GLN A 36 11.53 -29.84 -1.67
C GLN A 36 11.22 -28.34 -1.66
N TRP A 37 12.17 -27.49 -1.25
CA TRP A 37 12.01 -26.04 -1.27
C TRP A 37 11.67 -25.51 -2.67
N GLU A 38 12.38 -25.98 -3.71
CA GLU A 38 12.12 -25.55 -5.09
C GLU A 38 10.74 -25.99 -5.59
N ASN A 39 10.34 -27.24 -5.33
CA ASN A 39 9.06 -27.77 -5.78
C ASN A 39 7.88 -27.04 -5.13
N THR A 40 7.91 -26.89 -3.79
CA THR A 40 6.87 -26.16 -3.06
C THR A 40 6.84 -24.68 -3.46
N SER A 41 7.99 -24.09 -3.80
CA SER A 41 8.09 -22.72 -4.32
C SER A 41 7.36 -22.53 -5.66
N VAL A 42 7.58 -23.46 -6.61
CA VAL A 42 6.91 -23.43 -7.92
C VAL A 42 5.40 -23.61 -7.79
N GLU A 43 4.97 -24.55 -6.93
CA GLU A 43 3.57 -24.81 -6.66
C GLU A 43 2.89 -23.59 -6.01
N THR A 44 3.55 -22.98 -5.01
CA THR A 44 3.08 -21.74 -4.36
C THR A 44 2.92 -20.62 -5.38
N CYS A 45 3.89 -20.40 -6.26
CA CYS A 45 3.79 -19.39 -7.32
C CYS A 45 2.61 -19.63 -8.26
N THR A 46 2.31 -20.90 -8.56
CA THR A 46 1.21 -21.30 -9.45
C THR A 46 -0.13 -21.04 -8.78
N ILE A 47 -0.28 -21.43 -7.52
CA ILE A 47 -1.48 -21.16 -6.71
C ILE A 47 -1.72 -19.66 -6.59
N LEU A 48 -0.70 -18.87 -6.28
CA LEU A 48 -0.84 -17.41 -6.19
C LEU A 48 -1.33 -16.80 -7.51
N SER A 49 -0.85 -17.29 -8.66
CA SER A 49 -1.39 -16.87 -9.95
C SER A 49 -2.88 -17.21 -10.09
N TRP A 50 -3.31 -18.41 -9.67
CA TRP A 50 -4.74 -18.79 -9.69
C TRP A 50 -5.58 -18.00 -8.69
N LEU A 51 -5.00 -17.54 -7.59
CA LEU A 51 -5.64 -16.63 -6.64
C LEU A 51 -5.72 -15.18 -7.15
N GLY A 52 -5.30 -14.92 -8.40
CA GLY A 52 -5.37 -13.60 -9.02
C GLY A 52 -4.15 -12.72 -8.75
N PHE A 53 -3.02 -13.30 -8.34
CA PHE A 53 -1.74 -12.59 -8.17
C PHE A 53 -0.76 -12.91 -9.30
N GLY A 54 -1.30 -13.21 -10.49
CA GLY A 54 -0.53 -13.29 -11.72
C GLY A 54 -0.24 -11.89 -12.29
N PRO A 55 0.87 -11.72 -13.03
CA PRO A 55 1.33 -10.41 -13.48
C PRO A 55 0.32 -9.67 -14.37
N GLU A 56 -0.36 -10.40 -15.28
CA GLU A 56 -1.36 -9.82 -16.19
C GLU A 56 -2.53 -9.19 -15.44
N LEU A 57 -3.09 -9.89 -14.44
CA LEU A 57 -4.22 -9.37 -13.66
C LEU A 57 -3.79 -8.23 -12.73
N ILE A 58 -2.62 -8.34 -12.10
CA ILE A 58 -2.07 -7.25 -11.28
C ILE A 58 -1.92 -5.99 -12.14
N GLN A 59 -1.41 -6.13 -13.36
CA GLN A 59 -1.27 -5.00 -14.28
C GLN A 59 -2.63 -4.43 -14.70
N ALA A 60 -3.60 -5.29 -15.05
CA ALA A 60 -4.95 -4.85 -15.40
C ALA A 60 -5.62 -4.07 -14.27
N ARG A 61 -5.46 -4.50 -13.00
CA ARG A 61 -5.94 -3.75 -11.83
C ARG A 61 -5.27 -2.39 -11.71
N ARG A 62 -3.93 -2.34 -11.82
CA ARG A 62 -3.17 -1.08 -11.75
C ARG A 62 -3.64 -0.09 -12.80
N ASP A 63 -3.82 -0.55 -14.03
CA ASP A 63 -4.30 0.29 -15.13
C ASP A 63 -5.72 0.79 -14.86
N ALA A 64 -6.61 -0.07 -14.40
CA ALA A 64 -7.99 0.31 -14.06
C ALA A 64 -8.05 1.38 -12.96
N TYR A 65 -7.29 1.22 -11.87
CA TYR A 65 -7.26 2.20 -10.78
C TYR A 65 -6.48 3.48 -11.14
N ARG A 66 -5.49 3.40 -12.03
CA ARG A 66 -4.83 4.59 -12.60
C ARG A 66 -5.81 5.41 -13.44
N GLU A 67 -6.60 4.77 -14.29
CA GLU A 67 -7.65 5.44 -15.06
C GLU A 67 -8.73 6.03 -14.15
N TYR A 68 -9.12 5.31 -13.10
CA TYR A 68 -10.03 5.85 -12.08
C TYR A 68 -9.51 7.17 -11.50
N GLY A 69 -8.25 7.21 -11.04
CA GLY A 69 -7.62 8.43 -10.54
C GLY A 69 -7.56 9.58 -11.56
N LYS A 70 -7.28 9.27 -12.84
CA LYS A 70 -7.28 10.27 -13.93
C LYS A 70 -8.67 10.89 -14.14
N LEU A 71 -9.73 10.08 -14.10
CA LEU A 71 -11.10 10.56 -14.26
C LEU A 71 -11.48 11.55 -13.14
N TRP A 72 -11.13 11.22 -11.88
CA TRP A 72 -11.35 12.12 -10.75
C TRP A 72 -10.51 13.39 -10.83
N THR A 73 -9.26 13.28 -11.29
CA THR A 73 -8.38 14.43 -11.53
C THR A 73 -8.94 15.36 -12.60
N ALA A 74 -9.42 14.83 -13.72
CA ALA A 74 -10.05 15.62 -14.77
C ALA A 74 -11.28 16.38 -14.25
N ARG A 75 -12.11 15.71 -13.43
CA ARG A 75 -13.30 16.31 -12.80
C ARG A 75 -12.97 17.42 -11.81
N ALA A 76 -11.79 17.38 -11.20
CA ALA A 76 -11.34 18.43 -10.28
C ALA A 76 -10.96 19.74 -11.00
N CYS A 77 -11.00 19.78 -12.34
CA CYS A 77 -10.74 20.98 -13.15
C CYS A 77 -9.44 21.69 -12.77
N GLY A 78 -8.37 20.91 -12.55
CA GLY A 78 -7.04 21.42 -12.20
C GLY A 78 -6.84 21.79 -10.73
N THR A 79 -7.88 21.82 -9.89
CA THR A 79 -7.76 22.22 -8.47
C THR A 79 -7.14 21.14 -7.58
N ALA A 80 -7.26 19.87 -7.97
CA ALA A 80 -6.68 18.75 -7.25
C ALA A 80 -6.27 17.62 -8.19
N THR A 81 -5.33 16.79 -7.73
CA THR A 81 -4.90 15.56 -8.39
C THR A 81 -5.27 14.36 -7.53
N PHE A 82 -5.93 13.36 -8.13
CA PHE A 82 -6.38 12.15 -7.44
C PHE A 82 -5.53 10.95 -7.83
N ILE A 83 -5.07 10.21 -6.81
CA ILE A 83 -4.24 9.02 -6.98
C ILE A 83 -4.86 7.90 -6.15
N THR A 84 -5.19 6.78 -6.77
CA THR A 84 -5.54 5.56 -6.03
C THR A 84 -4.25 4.91 -5.53
N THR A 85 -4.15 4.73 -4.22
CA THR A 85 -2.97 4.21 -3.54
C THR A 85 -3.31 2.89 -2.83
N GLY A 86 -2.40 2.42 -1.97
CA GLY A 86 -2.62 1.22 -1.18
C GLY A 86 -2.78 -0.05 -2.00
N SER A 87 -3.41 -1.07 -1.41
CA SER A 87 -3.42 -2.41 -1.99
C SER A 87 -4.13 -2.46 -3.35
N LYS A 88 -5.18 -1.65 -3.54
CA LYS A 88 -5.91 -1.57 -4.81
C LYS A 88 -5.08 -0.84 -5.88
N GLY A 89 -4.52 0.33 -5.57
CA GLY A 89 -3.65 1.07 -6.49
C GLY A 89 -2.40 0.28 -6.92
N GLU A 90 -1.88 -0.58 -6.02
CA GLU A 90 -0.74 -1.47 -6.28
C GLU A 90 -1.12 -2.75 -7.07
N GLY A 91 -2.42 -3.02 -7.28
CA GLY A 91 -2.94 -4.21 -7.98
C GLY A 91 -2.97 -5.49 -7.14
N LEU A 92 -2.81 -5.38 -5.83
CA LEU A 92 -2.57 -6.49 -4.88
C LEU A 92 -3.77 -6.85 -4.01
N SER A 93 -4.94 -6.25 -4.27
CA SER A 93 -6.21 -6.64 -3.67
C SER A 93 -7.25 -6.75 -4.77
N SER A 94 -8.22 -7.63 -4.59
CA SER A 94 -9.30 -7.74 -5.54
C SER A 94 -10.27 -6.55 -5.46
N TYR A 95 -11.15 -6.39 -6.45
CA TYR A 95 -12.18 -5.35 -6.42
C TYR A 95 -13.09 -5.45 -5.18
N LEU A 96 -13.49 -6.66 -4.78
CA LEU A 96 -14.45 -6.90 -3.69
C LEU A 96 -13.80 -7.05 -2.31
N GLU A 97 -12.47 -7.18 -2.27
CA GLU A 97 -11.72 -7.20 -1.02
C GLU A 97 -11.18 -5.81 -0.72
N SER A 98 -11.13 -5.47 0.57
CA SER A 98 -10.54 -4.24 1.13
C SER A 98 -11.19 -2.92 0.68
N ASP A 99 -10.82 -1.88 1.41
CA ASP A 99 -11.07 -0.48 1.13
C ASP A 99 -10.24 0.04 -0.07
N VAL A 100 -10.67 1.19 -0.61
CA VAL A 100 -9.95 1.96 -1.63
C VAL A 100 -9.27 3.17 -0.98
N ASP A 101 -7.95 3.14 -0.89
CA ASP A 101 -7.17 4.30 -0.48
C ASP A 101 -7.06 5.32 -1.63
N ILE A 102 -7.59 6.53 -1.42
CA ILE A 102 -7.52 7.62 -2.39
C ILE A 102 -6.76 8.79 -1.78
N MET A 103 -5.81 9.32 -2.52
CA MET A 103 -5.10 10.55 -2.17
C MET A 103 -5.56 11.69 -3.07
N ALA A 104 -6.00 12.80 -2.47
CA ALA A 104 -6.33 14.04 -3.15
C ALA A 104 -5.29 15.11 -2.84
N VAL A 105 -4.44 15.43 -3.82
CA VAL A 105 -3.38 16.44 -3.70
C VAL A 105 -3.92 17.79 -4.16
N ASP A 106 -3.92 18.79 -3.27
CA ASP A 106 -4.34 20.16 -3.63
C ASP A 106 -3.29 20.82 -4.54
N ASN A 107 -3.69 21.23 -5.74
CA ASN A 107 -2.79 21.85 -6.72
C ASN A 107 -2.60 23.36 -6.48
N ARG A 108 -3.33 23.96 -5.54
CA ARG A 108 -3.28 25.40 -5.23
C ARG A 108 -2.29 25.73 -4.10
N VAL A 109 -1.70 24.71 -3.49
CA VAL A 109 -0.73 24.83 -2.40
C VAL A 109 0.53 24.09 -2.78
N PHE A 110 1.68 24.75 -2.61
CA PHE A 110 2.99 24.18 -2.90
C PHE A 110 3.91 24.35 -1.69
N CYS A 111 4.46 23.24 -1.21
CA CYS A 111 5.37 23.22 -0.08
C CYS A 111 6.82 23.08 -0.55
N LEU A 112 7.72 23.88 0.02
CA LEU A 112 9.15 23.89 -0.27
C LEU A 112 9.95 23.37 0.92
N GLU A 113 10.96 22.55 0.66
CA GLU A 113 11.94 22.16 1.67
C GLU A 113 12.74 23.37 2.19
N ASP A 114 13.16 23.32 3.47
CA ASP A 114 13.66 24.43 4.27
C ASP A 114 14.69 25.32 3.53
N ASP A 115 15.73 24.71 2.95
CA ASP A 115 16.87 25.42 2.33
C ASP A 115 16.71 25.65 0.82
N VAL A 116 15.57 25.25 0.25
CA VAL A 116 15.31 25.42 -1.17
C VAL A 116 14.93 26.87 -1.44
N LYS A 117 15.66 27.51 -2.35
CA LYS A 117 15.32 28.85 -2.82
C LYS A 117 13.95 28.85 -3.46
N SER A 118 13.13 29.83 -3.10
CA SER A 118 11.79 30.01 -3.68
C SER A 118 11.92 30.30 -5.18
N CYS A 119 11.18 29.55 -6.00
CA CYS A 119 11.04 29.84 -7.42
C CYS A 119 9.90 30.83 -7.65
N ALA A 120 9.80 31.40 -8.86
CA ALA A 120 8.64 32.20 -9.23
C ALA A 120 7.40 31.30 -9.37
N PHE A 121 6.52 31.32 -8.37
CA PHE A 121 5.20 30.67 -8.42
C PHE A 121 4.13 31.67 -8.88
N PRO A 122 3.13 31.25 -9.69
CA PRO A 122 1.97 32.08 -10.02
C PRO A 122 1.31 32.66 -8.77
N GLY A 123 0.75 33.87 -8.84
CA GLY A 123 0.14 34.56 -7.70
C GLY A 123 -1.06 33.83 -7.08
N GLU A 124 -1.66 32.91 -7.82
CA GLU A 124 -2.75 32.04 -7.38
C GLU A 124 -2.28 30.98 -6.37
N ILE A 125 -1.01 30.58 -6.44
CA ILE A 125 -0.46 29.49 -5.64
C ILE A 125 -0.03 30.00 -4.26
N THR A 126 -0.53 29.33 -3.23
CA THR A 126 -0.06 29.47 -1.85
C THR A 126 1.23 28.69 -1.68
N VAL A 127 2.27 29.36 -1.14
CA VAL A 127 3.60 28.79 -0.94
C VAL A 127 3.85 28.65 0.55
N LEU A 128 4.19 27.43 0.97
CA LEU A 128 4.55 27.09 2.34
C LEU A 128 5.99 26.62 2.40
N ARG A 129 6.70 26.98 3.47
CA ARG A 129 8.06 26.53 3.74
C ARG A 129 8.06 25.48 4.85
N SER A 130 8.71 24.36 4.58
CA SER A 130 8.96 23.34 5.58
C SER A 130 9.93 23.85 6.65
N LEU A 131 9.71 23.39 7.88
CA LEU A 131 10.61 23.49 9.02
C LEU A 131 10.95 22.08 9.51
N SER A 132 11.66 21.31 8.67
CA SER A 132 11.97 19.89 8.88
C SER A 132 13.13 19.66 9.84
N ARG A 133 14.12 20.58 9.91
CA ARG A 133 15.27 20.46 10.81
C ARG A 133 14.91 20.48 12.30
N MET A 134 13.70 20.94 12.62
CA MET A 134 13.17 21.03 13.98
C MET A 134 12.02 20.03 14.22
N SER A 135 11.93 18.99 13.41
CA SER A 135 10.88 17.97 13.47
C SER A 135 11.48 16.57 13.43
N TYR A 136 10.69 15.58 13.84
CA TYR A 136 11.06 14.17 13.73
C TYR A 136 11.32 13.76 12.27
N HIS A 137 12.20 12.78 12.05
CA HIS A 137 12.53 12.32 10.70
C HIS A 137 11.27 11.95 9.88
N GLY A 138 11.18 12.51 8.68
CA GLY A 138 10.03 12.37 7.78
C GLY A 138 8.77 13.13 8.20
N HIS A 139 8.87 14.07 9.15
CA HIS A 139 7.84 15.04 9.49
C HIS A 139 8.40 16.47 9.38
N CYS A 140 7.51 17.44 9.19
CA CYS A 140 7.85 18.86 9.16
C CYS A 140 6.68 19.72 9.63
N ARG A 141 6.97 20.94 10.07
CA ARG A 141 5.96 21.99 10.21
C ARG A 141 5.94 22.87 8.96
N LEU A 142 4.82 23.53 8.69
CA LEU A 142 4.63 24.32 7.47
C LEU A 142 4.37 25.78 7.81
N LEU A 143 5.32 26.65 7.46
CA LEU A 143 5.27 28.09 7.63
C LEU A 143 4.71 28.75 6.37
N LEU A 144 3.80 29.71 6.52
CA LEU A 144 3.33 30.51 5.40
C LEU A 144 4.43 31.45 4.90
N GLU A 145 4.83 31.27 3.64
CA GLU A 145 5.75 32.20 2.96
C GLU A 145 4.97 33.21 2.11
N ARG A 146 3.94 32.73 1.40
CA ARG A 146 3.10 33.58 0.57
C ARG A 146 1.70 33.01 0.42
N ARG A 147 0.69 33.83 0.66
CA ARG A 147 -0.71 33.46 0.46
C ARG A 147 -1.12 33.66 -1.00
N GLY A 148 -1.68 32.63 -1.63
CA GLY A 148 -2.20 32.71 -2.99
C GLY A 148 -3.64 33.24 -3.04
N THR A 149 -4.07 33.75 -4.19
CA THR A 149 -5.43 34.31 -4.37
C THR A 149 -6.53 33.26 -4.46
N THR A 150 -6.21 32.02 -4.85
CA THR A 150 -7.21 30.94 -5.05
C THR A 150 -7.21 29.91 -3.92
N ILE A 151 -6.70 30.26 -2.74
CA ILE A 151 -6.56 29.32 -1.62
C ILE A 151 -7.91 28.70 -1.21
N HIS A 152 -7.93 27.38 -1.02
CA HIS A 152 -9.13 26.70 -0.56
C HIS A 152 -9.50 27.10 0.87
N ARG A 153 -10.79 27.21 1.18
CA ARG A 153 -11.27 27.54 2.53
C ARG A 153 -10.67 26.64 3.62
N HIS A 154 -10.57 25.32 3.37
CA HIS A 154 -10.04 24.38 4.35
C HIS A 154 -8.55 24.55 4.65
N VAL A 155 -7.78 25.10 3.69
CA VAL A 155 -6.39 25.49 3.91
C VAL A 155 -6.35 26.83 4.64
N ARG A 156 -7.09 27.83 4.14
CA ARG A 156 -7.15 29.19 4.69
C ARG A 156 -7.53 29.21 6.16
N ASP A 157 -8.52 28.39 6.54
CA ASP A 157 -9.09 28.34 7.89
C ASP A 157 -8.31 27.39 8.81
N ALA A 158 -7.16 26.86 8.35
CA ALA A 158 -6.28 25.97 9.12
C ALA A 158 -4.96 26.63 9.54
N PHE A 159 -4.75 27.92 9.24
CA PHE A 159 -3.58 28.65 9.75
C PHE A 159 -3.75 29.02 11.22
N CYS A 160 -2.65 28.93 11.98
CA CYS A 160 -2.55 29.35 13.37
C CYS A 160 -1.23 30.10 13.62
N ASP A 161 -1.19 30.95 14.64
CA ASP A 161 0.03 31.65 15.04
C ASP A 161 1.03 30.71 15.71
N ASP A 162 2.33 30.92 15.48
CA ASP A 162 3.42 30.11 16.04
C ASP A 162 3.95 30.63 17.39
N GLY A 163 3.33 31.65 17.96
CA GLY A 163 3.76 32.35 19.17
C GLY A 163 4.75 33.49 18.91
N TYR A 164 5.23 33.64 17.67
CA TYR A 164 6.20 34.67 17.25
C TYR A 164 5.64 35.56 16.14
N GLY A 165 4.31 35.56 15.92
CA GLY A 165 3.66 36.38 14.90
C GLY A 165 3.75 35.79 13.48
N ARG A 166 4.13 34.52 13.33
CA ARG A 166 4.18 33.83 12.04
C ARG A 166 3.06 32.80 11.93
N GLU A 167 2.57 32.60 10.71
CA GLU A 167 1.46 31.66 10.47
C GLU A 167 1.97 30.26 10.12
N LEU A 168 1.61 29.26 10.93
CA LEU A 168 1.79 27.84 10.64
C LEU A 168 0.49 27.22 10.12
N LEU A 169 0.59 26.24 9.23
CA LEU A 169 -0.56 25.45 8.80
C LEU A 169 -0.76 24.26 9.73
N SER A 170 -1.84 24.27 10.53
CA SER A 170 -2.18 23.17 11.42
C SER A 170 -2.74 21.97 10.64
N SER A 171 -2.11 20.81 10.83
CA SER A 171 -2.60 19.54 10.29
C SER A 171 -3.95 19.15 10.88
N ASP A 172 -4.14 19.40 12.18
CA ASP A 172 -5.38 19.04 12.88
C ASP A 172 -6.56 19.89 12.42
N LEU A 173 -6.38 21.22 12.37
CA LEU A 173 -7.40 22.12 11.83
C LEU A 173 -7.71 21.78 10.37
N TYR A 174 -6.69 21.50 9.57
CA TYR A 174 -6.85 21.14 8.16
C TYR A 174 -7.75 19.92 7.98
N VAL A 175 -7.49 18.81 8.66
CA VAL A 175 -8.34 17.61 8.50
C VAL A 175 -9.71 17.82 9.11
N ASN A 176 -9.81 18.51 10.25
CA ASN A 176 -11.10 18.77 10.89
C ASN A 176 -12.02 19.60 9.98
N ASN A 177 -11.47 20.52 9.19
CA ASN A 177 -12.22 21.29 8.19
C ASN A 177 -12.83 20.37 7.11
N TRP A 178 -12.05 19.42 6.59
CA TRP A 178 -12.55 18.43 5.62
C TRP A 178 -13.57 17.47 6.24
N SER A 179 -13.32 16.94 7.45
CA SER A 179 -14.24 16.01 8.11
C SER A 179 -15.62 16.64 8.41
N LYS A 180 -15.67 17.93 8.75
CA LYS A 180 -16.93 18.65 8.97
C LYS A 180 -17.77 18.78 7.70
N GLU A 181 -17.15 18.98 6.54
CA GLU A 181 -17.90 19.09 5.28
C GLU A 181 -18.58 17.76 4.91
N ASP A 182 -17.89 16.64 5.06
CA ASP A 182 -18.45 15.32 4.70
C ASP A 182 -19.65 14.94 5.61
N LEU A 183 -19.60 15.31 6.89
CA LEU A 183 -20.72 15.16 7.84
C LEU A 183 -21.99 15.88 7.38
N THR A 184 -21.86 17.05 6.74
CA THR A 184 -23.03 17.81 6.25
C THR A 184 -23.70 17.19 5.03
N LYS A 185 -23.07 16.18 4.40
CA LYS A 185 -23.61 15.46 3.23
C LYS A 185 -24.30 14.13 3.60
N GLY A 186 -24.41 13.80 4.90
CA GLY A 186 -25.16 12.64 5.38
C GLY A 186 -24.42 11.31 5.31
N GLU A 187 -23.08 11.32 5.24
CA GLU A 187 -22.26 10.10 5.25
C GLU A 187 -22.09 9.55 6.69
N VAL A 188 -22.22 8.22 6.86
CA VAL A 188 -22.11 7.54 8.16
C VAL A 188 -20.64 7.55 8.62
N GLN A 189 -20.37 8.11 9.81
CA GLN A 189 -19.03 8.13 10.39
C GLN A 189 -18.64 6.76 10.97
N HIS A 190 -17.45 6.29 10.58
CA HIS A 190 -16.64 5.38 11.39
C HIS A 190 -15.61 6.21 12.19
N GLU A 191 -15.11 5.69 13.31
CA GLU A 191 -14.04 6.36 14.07
C GLU A 191 -12.83 6.66 13.18
N ARG A 192 -12.39 7.93 13.16
CA ARG A 192 -11.25 8.38 12.34
C ARG A 192 -9.94 7.83 12.89
N ALA A 193 -9.15 7.15 12.04
CA ALA A 193 -7.85 6.61 12.39
C ALA A 193 -6.71 7.21 11.54
N GLY A 194 -6.23 8.39 11.91
CA GLY A 194 -5.10 9.07 11.26
C GLY A 194 -5.54 10.16 10.26
N PRO A 195 -4.86 10.31 9.11
CA PRO A 195 -5.16 11.38 8.15
C PRO A 195 -6.29 11.05 7.17
N SER A 196 -6.81 9.81 7.16
CA SER A 196 -7.90 9.42 6.25
C SER A 196 -9.26 9.84 6.76
N ILE A 197 -10.14 10.17 5.81
CA ILE A 197 -11.56 10.39 6.01
C ILE A 197 -12.28 9.22 5.34
N PRO A 198 -12.83 8.27 6.12
CA PRO A 198 -13.52 7.12 5.56
C PRO A 198 -14.84 7.56 4.93
N ARG A 199 -15.13 7.02 3.75
CA ARG A 199 -16.35 7.26 2.97
C ARG A 199 -16.89 5.94 2.45
N THR A 200 -18.20 5.87 2.24
CA THR A 200 -18.83 4.74 1.54
C THR A 200 -19.21 5.18 0.14
N VAL A 201 -18.54 4.63 -0.86
CA VAL A 201 -18.78 4.88 -2.28
C VAL A 201 -19.70 3.77 -2.83
N TYR A 202 -20.71 4.15 -3.62
CA TYR A 202 -21.64 3.20 -4.26
C TYR A 202 -22.36 2.23 -3.30
N GLY A 203 -22.52 2.58 -2.02
CA GLY A 203 -23.31 1.84 -1.03
C GLY A 203 -22.65 0.59 -0.42
N HIS A 204 -21.51 0.14 -0.94
CA HIS A 204 -20.82 -1.07 -0.47
C HIS A 204 -19.29 -0.98 -0.48
N LEU A 205 -18.70 0.01 -1.16
CA LEU A 205 -17.25 0.14 -1.27
C LEU A 205 -16.74 1.19 -0.29
N HIS A 206 -16.01 0.76 0.74
CA HIS A 206 -15.34 1.68 1.65
C HIS A 206 -14.13 2.32 0.96
N SER A 207 -13.97 3.62 1.15
CA SER A 207 -12.84 4.38 0.63
C SER A 207 -12.26 5.28 1.71
N ASP A 208 -10.95 5.24 1.86
CA ASP A 208 -10.19 6.12 2.74
C ASP A 208 -9.62 7.28 1.92
N LEU A 209 -10.19 8.48 2.07
CA LEU A 209 -9.72 9.67 1.39
C LEU A 209 -8.70 10.43 2.25
N VAL A 210 -7.50 10.65 1.72
CA VAL A 210 -6.46 11.48 2.35
C VAL A 210 -6.24 12.73 1.52
N HIS A 211 -6.50 13.89 2.12
CA HIS A 211 -6.12 15.17 1.53
C HIS A 211 -4.65 15.47 1.81
N ALA A 212 -3.90 15.82 0.79
CA ALA A 212 -2.45 16.05 0.86
C ALA A 212 -2.04 17.34 0.14
N LEU A 213 -0.84 17.82 0.46
CA LEU A 213 -0.22 18.98 -0.18
C LEU A 213 1.00 18.55 -0.99
N ARG A 214 1.25 19.19 -2.14
CA ARG A 214 2.43 18.90 -2.95
C ARG A 214 3.70 19.40 -2.24
N TYR A 215 4.75 18.58 -2.22
CA TYR A 215 6.00 18.91 -1.56
C TYR A 215 7.21 18.72 -2.46
N TYR A 216 7.97 19.80 -2.63
CA TYR A 216 9.23 19.81 -3.36
C TYR A 216 10.39 19.67 -2.38
N CYS A 217 10.96 18.48 -2.33
CA CYS A 217 12.06 18.08 -1.43
C CYS A 217 13.25 17.50 -2.19
N PRO A 218 13.93 18.31 -3.02
CA PRO A 218 15.04 17.86 -3.84
C PRO A 218 16.19 17.26 -3.00
N ASN A 219 16.42 17.71 -1.75
CA ASN A 219 17.51 17.15 -0.95
C ASN A 219 17.18 15.73 -0.47
N ILE A 220 15.96 15.48 0.01
CA ILE A 220 15.51 14.12 0.39
C ILE A 220 15.60 13.18 -0.81
N LEU A 221 15.05 13.60 -1.95
CA LEU A 221 15.02 12.78 -3.16
C LEU A 221 16.41 12.55 -3.75
N SER A 222 17.31 13.54 -3.71
CA SER A 222 18.69 13.38 -4.20
C SER A 222 19.50 12.43 -3.31
N LYS A 223 19.35 12.52 -1.98
CA LYS A 223 19.94 11.56 -1.05
C LYS A 223 19.44 10.14 -1.31
N TRP A 224 18.13 9.99 -1.48
CA TRP A 224 17.54 8.71 -1.85
C TRP A 224 18.14 8.22 -3.17
N ALA A 225 18.15 9.03 -4.23
CA ALA A 225 18.63 8.68 -5.57
C ALA A 225 20.11 8.30 -5.62
N ALA A 226 20.95 8.93 -4.80
CA ALA A 226 22.40 8.70 -4.76
C ALA A 226 22.83 7.36 -4.13
N ARG A 227 21.90 6.60 -3.52
CA ARG A 227 22.25 5.30 -2.91
C ARG A 227 22.82 4.31 -3.94
N PRO A 228 23.90 3.58 -3.61
CA PRO A 228 24.45 2.55 -4.47
C PRO A 228 23.47 1.38 -4.55
N ARG A 229 23.01 1.04 -5.76
CA ARG A 229 22.04 -0.04 -5.97
C ARG A 229 22.09 -0.64 -7.37
N HIS A 230 21.53 -1.84 -7.50
CA HIS A 230 21.27 -2.49 -8.79
C HIS A 230 19.79 -2.47 -9.18
N TRP A 231 18.91 -2.26 -8.21
CA TRP A 231 17.49 -2.07 -8.39
C TRP A 231 17.01 -0.91 -7.51
N PRO A 232 16.05 -0.10 -7.97
CA PRO A 232 15.46 -0.15 -9.31
C PRO A 232 16.43 0.39 -10.38
N PRO A 233 16.16 0.15 -11.68
CA PRO A 233 16.95 0.72 -12.77
C PRO A 233 17.03 2.26 -12.70
N PRO A 234 18.10 2.88 -13.24
CA PRO A 234 18.27 4.34 -13.19
C PRO A 234 17.08 5.14 -13.73
N GLU A 235 16.39 4.63 -14.75
CA GLU A 235 15.22 5.26 -15.35
C GLU A 235 14.06 5.35 -14.35
N VAL A 236 13.85 4.28 -13.58
CA VAL A 236 12.84 4.22 -12.52
C VAL A 236 13.24 5.14 -11.36
N VAL A 237 14.53 5.22 -11.01
CA VAL A 237 15.03 6.19 -10.01
C VAL A 237 14.69 7.62 -10.43
N GLN A 238 14.98 7.99 -11.68
CA GLN A 238 14.66 9.32 -12.21
C GLN A 238 13.15 9.58 -12.21
N GLN A 239 12.34 8.59 -12.58
CA GLN A 239 10.89 8.68 -12.54
C GLN A 239 10.38 8.93 -11.12
N VAL A 240 10.83 8.16 -10.13
CA VAL A 240 10.48 8.35 -8.71
C VAL A 240 10.84 9.76 -8.23
N VAL A 241 12.03 10.26 -8.58
CA VAL A 241 12.43 11.64 -8.25
C VAL A 241 11.51 12.67 -8.91
N SER A 242 11.14 12.46 -10.17
CA SER A 242 10.27 13.39 -10.91
C SER A 242 8.84 13.45 -10.37
N LEU A 243 8.34 12.37 -9.77
CA LEU A 243 7.01 12.29 -9.17
C LEU A 243 6.88 13.12 -7.89
N GLY A 244 8.01 13.43 -7.24
CA GLY A 244 8.06 14.28 -6.06
C GLY A 244 7.49 13.64 -4.80
N ALA A 245 7.24 14.47 -3.80
CA ALA A 245 6.63 14.07 -2.53
C ALA A 245 5.31 14.79 -2.28
N VAL A 246 4.61 14.30 -1.26
CA VAL A 246 3.41 14.93 -0.73
C VAL A 246 3.49 14.98 0.79
N LEU A 247 2.73 15.90 1.38
CA LEU A 247 2.58 16.04 2.81
C LEU A 247 1.17 15.65 3.22
N THR A 248 1.07 14.71 4.15
CA THR A 248 -0.19 14.27 4.74
C THR A 248 -0.37 14.89 6.13
N PRO A 249 -1.59 15.30 6.51
CA PRO A 249 -1.86 16.03 7.75
C PRO A 249 -1.95 15.07 8.94
N VAL A 250 -0.79 14.55 9.36
CA VAL A 250 -0.64 13.72 10.54
C VAL A 250 0.71 14.00 11.18
N GLY A 251 0.68 14.41 12.45
CA GLY A 251 1.90 14.66 13.21
C GLY A 251 2.55 13.40 13.76
N PHE A 252 3.77 13.56 14.25
CA PHE A 252 4.49 12.48 14.90
C PHE A 252 3.86 12.20 16.28
N LYS A 253 3.53 10.94 16.53
CA LYS A 253 2.84 10.53 17.78
C LYS A 253 3.72 10.85 18.99
N GLY A 254 3.20 11.65 19.92
CA GLY A 254 3.91 12.04 21.14
C GLY A 254 4.79 13.28 20.97
N SER A 255 4.82 13.92 19.80
CA SER A 255 5.44 15.22 19.61
C SER A 255 4.64 16.32 20.32
N GLU A 256 5.32 17.27 20.95
CA GLU A 256 4.68 18.49 21.49
C GLU A 256 3.99 19.32 20.41
N HIS A 257 4.46 19.20 19.16
CA HIS A 257 3.94 19.93 18.01
C HIS A 257 3.07 19.05 17.09
N GLN A 258 2.59 17.90 17.57
CA GLN A 258 1.85 16.92 16.76
C GLN A 258 0.67 17.53 15.96
N HIS A 259 0.00 18.56 16.49
CA HIS A 259 -1.17 19.21 15.89
C HIS A 259 -0.85 20.16 14.70
N VAL A 260 0.43 20.48 14.47
CA VAL A 260 0.93 21.32 13.37
C VAL A 260 1.95 20.60 12.48
N GLU A 261 2.21 19.33 12.76
CA GLU A 261 3.16 18.52 12.01
C GLU A 261 2.50 17.80 10.84
N TRP A 262 3.24 17.74 9.75
CA TRP A 262 2.87 17.07 8.51
C TRP A 262 3.86 15.99 8.20
N ARG A 263 3.36 14.85 7.70
CA ARG A 263 4.20 13.69 7.37
C ARG A 263 4.53 13.65 5.89
N VAL A 264 5.82 13.52 5.58
CA VAL A 264 6.35 13.34 4.24
C VAL A 264 6.02 11.94 3.74
N CYS A 265 5.40 11.86 2.57
CA CYS A 265 5.01 10.62 1.92
C CYS A 265 5.39 10.66 0.42
N PHE A 266 5.65 9.50 -0.16
CA PHE A 266 6.08 9.35 -1.56
C PHE A 266 5.12 8.45 -2.34
N ASN A 267 3.81 8.51 -2.10
CA ASN A 267 2.83 7.53 -2.61
C ASN A 267 2.94 7.25 -4.12
N ALA A 268 3.13 8.28 -4.96
CA ALA A 268 3.31 8.09 -6.39
C ALA A 268 4.63 7.34 -6.71
N GLY A 269 5.73 7.74 -6.09
CA GLY A 269 7.02 7.05 -6.21
C GLY A 269 6.99 5.62 -5.67
N GLU A 270 6.27 5.37 -4.57
CA GLU A 270 6.07 4.02 -4.04
C GLU A 270 5.27 3.14 -5.00
N ILE A 271 4.20 3.66 -5.61
CA ILE A 271 3.46 2.93 -6.66
C ILE A 271 4.38 2.58 -7.82
N GLU A 272 5.25 3.52 -8.23
CA GLU A 272 6.23 3.29 -9.29
C GLU A 272 7.21 2.17 -8.92
N LEU A 273 7.77 2.21 -7.71
CA LEU A 273 8.67 1.18 -7.20
C LEU A 273 8.01 -0.20 -7.16
N ILE A 274 6.79 -0.28 -6.62
CA ILE A 274 6.01 -1.53 -6.55
C ILE A 274 5.62 -2.03 -7.94
N SER A 275 5.42 -1.12 -8.89
CA SER A 275 5.13 -1.47 -10.28
C SER A 275 6.32 -2.11 -11.00
N ASN A 276 7.54 -1.81 -10.55
CA ASN A 276 8.81 -2.32 -11.10
C ASN A 276 9.40 -3.51 -10.30
N LEU A 277 8.66 -4.06 -9.34
CA LEU A 277 8.99 -5.37 -8.76
C LEU A 277 8.75 -6.47 -9.79
N ASN A 278 9.62 -7.48 -9.81
CA ASN A 278 9.36 -8.67 -10.62
C ASN A 278 8.25 -9.56 -10.02
N ASP A 279 7.81 -10.56 -10.78
CA ASP A 279 6.72 -11.47 -10.38
C ASP A 279 6.98 -12.16 -9.03
N THR A 280 8.23 -12.57 -8.76
CA THR A 280 8.58 -13.28 -7.53
C THR A 280 8.57 -12.33 -6.32
N GLN A 281 9.10 -11.12 -6.46
CA GLN A 281 9.06 -10.09 -5.40
C GLN A 281 7.63 -9.63 -5.11
N THR A 282 6.81 -9.48 -6.15
CA THR A 282 5.39 -9.13 -6.00
C THR A 282 4.64 -10.22 -5.21
N LYS A 283 4.87 -11.49 -5.56
CA LYS A 283 4.29 -12.63 -4.84
C LYS A 283 4.82 -12.78 -3.42
N LEU A 284 6.10 -12.48 -3.18
CA LEU A 284 6.67 -12.39 -1.83
C LEU A 284 5.89 -11.36 -0.99
N TYR A 285 5.62 -10.18 -1.55
CA TYR A 285 4.83 -9.16 -0.85
C TYR A 285 3.41 -9.64 -0.52
N VAL A 286 2.75 -10.31 -1.47
CA VAL A 286 1.43 -10.93 -1.24
C VAL A 286 1.48 -11.96 -0.10
N LEU A 287 2.47 -12.84 -0.09
CA LEU A 287 2.63 -13.85 0.97
C LEU A 287 2.83 -13.21 2.35
N LEU A 288 3.65 -12.17 2.45
CA LEU A 288 3.83 -11.43 3.70
C LEU A 288 2.51 -10.81 4.19
N LYS A 289 1.70 -10.26 3.28
CA LYS A 289 0.37 -9.72 3.63
C LYS A 289 -0.58 -10.82 4.12
N MET A 290 -0.55 -11.99 3.47
CA MET A 290 -1.33 -13.15 3.93
C MET A 290 -0.89 -13.60 5.33
N ILE A 291 0.42 -13.71 5.59
CA ILE A 291 0.94 -14.08 6.93
C ILE A 291 0.50 -13.07 7.99
N LYS A 292 0.63 -11.77 7.70
CA LYS A 292 0.17 -10.73 8.61
C LYS A 292 -1.31 -10.91 8.96
N ASN A 293 -2.17 -11.10 7.96
CA ASN A 293 -3.61 -11.15 8.19
C ASN A 293 -4.08 -12.51 8.78
N ASP A 294 -3.55 -13.63 8.28
CA ASP A 294 -4.07 -14.98 8.54
C ASP A 294 -3.29 -15.73 9.65
N VAL A 295 -2.11 -15.23 10.03
CA VAL A 295 -1.26 -15.86 11.06
C VAL A 295 -1.01 -14.91 12.22
N LEU A 296 -0.56 -13.69 11.94
CA LEU A 296 -0.21 -12.74 13.00
C LEU A 296 -1.43 -12.05 13.63
N HIS A 297 -2.52 -11.84 12.86
CA HIS A 297 -3.78 -11.25 13.33
C HIS A 297 -3.58 -9.95 14.14
N PRO A 298 -3.03 -8.88 13.53
CA PRO A 298 -2.85 -7.58 14.21
C PRO A 298 -4.17 -7.05 14.75
N ARG A 299 -4.11 -6.56 16.00
CA ARG A 299 -5.26 -6.01 16.71
C ARG A 299 -5.50 -4.55 16.31
N LYS A 300 -4.44 -3.83 15.93
CA LYS A 300 -4.46 -2.42 15.53
C LYS A 300 -3.56 -2.21 14.30
N LYS A 301 -2.85 -1.07 14.25
CA LYS A 301 -1.91 -0.71 13.18
C LYS A 301 -0.45 -1.00 13.58
N GLU A 302 -0.19 -2.10 14.30
CA GLU A 302 1.15 -2.41 14.83
C GLU A 302 2.16 -2.75 13.73
N VAL A 303 1.85 -3.75 12.90
CA VAL A 303 2.58 -4.07 11.68
C VAL A 303 1.59 -3.98 10.53
N THR A 304 1.86 -3.07 9.60
CA THR A 304 0.95 -2.77 8.49
C THR A 304 1.46 -3.34 7.18
N SER A 305 0.60 -3.36 6.15
CA SER A 305 1.05 -3.68 4.79
C SER A 305 2.16 -2.75 4.31
N TYR A 306 2.23 -1.52 4.86
CA TYR A 306 3.29 -0.55 4.60
C TYR A 306 4.64 -0.96 5.22
N THR A 307 4.64 -1.53 6.43
CA THR A 307 5.83 -2.12 7.06
C THR A 307 6.41 -3.24 6.18
N LEU A 308 5.57 -4.17 5.75
CA LEU A 308 5.96 -5.32 4.91
C LEU A 308 6.46 -4.89 3.53
N LYS A 309 5.82 -3.86 2.94
CA LYS A 309 6.26 -3.25 1.68
C LYS A 309 7.71 -2.80 1.76
N ASN A 310 8.10 -2.14 2.86
CA ASN A 310 9.46 -1.64 3.04
C ASN A 310 10.48 -2.76 3.14
N ILE A 311 10.15 -3.88 3.80
CA ILE A 311 11.02 -5.08 3.81
C ILE A 311 11.26 -5.56 2.37
N VAL A 312 10.22 -5.67 1.55
CA VAL A 312 10.37 -6.13 0.16
C VAL A 312 11.20 -5.15 -0.69
N LEU A 313 11.00 -3.84 -0.53
CA LEU A 313 11.78 -2.82 -1.24
C LEU A 313 13.27 -2.88 -0.88
N TRP A 314 13.59 -3.00 0.41
CA TRP A 314 14.98 -3.17 0.87
C TRP A 314 15.60 -4.47 0.36
N MET A 315 14.86 -5.58 0.39
CA MET A 315 15.35 -6.84 -0.15
C MET A 315 15.59 -6.76 -1.66
N ALA A 316 14.73 -6.06 -2.41
CA ALA A 316 14.91 -5.86 -3.84
C ALA A 316 16.13 -4.98 -4.16
N GLU A 317 16.38 -3.91 -3.41
CA GLU A 317 17.56 -3.03 -3.58
C GLU A 317 18.87 -3.79 -3.29
N ASN A 318 18.87 -4.63 -2.25
CA ASN A 318 20.09 -5.25 -1.70
C ASN A 318 20.45 -6.62 -2.30
N ASN A 319 19.64 -7.15 -3.22
CA ASN A 319 19.88 -8.47 -3.81
C ASN A 319 19.82 -8.43 -5.34
N PRO A 320 20.62 -9.26 -6.04
CA PRO A 320 20.58 -9.34 -7.50
C PRO A 320 19.18 -9.74 -7.99
N GLN A 321 18.62 -9.02 -8.96
CA GLN A 321 17.26 -9.31 -9.45
C GLN A 321 17.08 -10.74 -9.96
N ALA A 322 18.13 -11.34 -10.54
CA ALA A 322 18.13 -12.72 -11.04
C ALA A 322 17.94 -13.78 -9.95
N SER A 323 18.17 -13.46 -8.67
CA SER A 323 17.97 -14.41 -7.56
C SER A 323 16.50 -14.55 -7.16
N PHE A 324 15.63 -13.62 -7.59
CA PHE A 324 14.18 -13.68 -7.40
C PHE A 324 13.53 -14.42 -8.56
N HIS A 325 13.35 -15.72 -8.41
CA HIS A 325 12.67 -16.57 -9.38
C HIS A 325 11.70 -17.53 -8.69
N LYS A 326 10.82 -18.16 -9.47
CA LYS A 326 9.72 -18.99 -8.94
C LYS A 326 10.16 -20.08 -7.97
N LYS A 327 11.36 -20.64 -8.15
CA LYS A 327 11.93 -21.69 -7.29
C LYS A 327 12.54 -21.18 -5.98
N SER A 328 12.80 -19.87 -5.86
CA SER A 328 13.41 -19.27 -4.66
C SER A 328 12.41 -18.52 -3.79
N ILE A 329 11.12 -18.43 -4.16
CA ILE A 329 10.15 -17.61 -3.43
C ILE A 329 10.04 -17.97 -1.94
N LEU A 330 10.08 -19.26 -1.58
CA LEU A 330 9.99 -19.66 -0.17
C LEU A 330 11.27 -19.32 0.60
N GLN A 331 12.43 -19.38 -0.06
CA GLN A 331 13.68 -18.92 0.53
C GLN A 331 13.60 -17.41 0.81
N TRP A 332 13.08 -16.63 -0.14
CA TRP A 332 12.86 -15.20 0.07
C TRP A 332 11.80 -14.89 1.13
N LEU A 333 10.76 -15.72 1.24
CA LEU A 333 9.78 -15.61 2.32
C LEU A 333 10.43 -15.84 3.69
N HIS A 334 11.28 -16.85 3.79
CA HIS A 334 12.05 -17.11 5.01
C HIS A 334 12.93 -15.91 5.39
N GLU A 335 13.71 -15.38 4.44
CA GLU A 335 14.54 -14.18 4.69
C GLU A 335 13.71 -12.95 5.06
N ALA A 336 12.55 -12.73 4.42
CA ALA A 336 11.68 -11.60 4.72
C ALA A 336 11.03 -11.72 6.10
N LEU A 337 10.66 -12.94 6.51
CA LEU A 337 10.13 -13.23 7.84
C LEU A 337 11.21 -13.03 8.91
N ASP A 338 12.45 -13.43 8.64
CA ASP A 338 13.56 -13.17 9.54
C ASP A 338 13.84 -11.68 9.68
N ALA A 339 13.83 -10.92 8.58
CA ALA A 339 13.90 -9.47 8.62
C ALA A 339 12.76 -8.85 9.47
N LEU A 340 11.52 -9.33 9.30
CA LEU A 340 10.41 -8.88 10.16
C LEU A 340 10.65 -9.22 11.64
N ARG A 341 11.18 -10.42 11.93
CA ARG A 341 11.52 -10.84 13.30
C ARG A 341 12.59 -9.94 13.91
N VAL A 342 13.66 -9.63 13.18
CA VAL A 342 14.71 -8.71 13.63
C VAL A 342 14.15 -7.31 13.88
N ALA A 343 13.30 -6.81 12.98
CA ALA A 343 12.64 -5.52 13.16
C ALA A 343 11.73 -5.49 14.41
N LEU A 344 11.06 -6.61 14.71
CA LEU A 344 10.27 -6.76 15.93
C LEU A 344 11.16 -6.77 17.18
N ILE A 345 12.31 -7.45 17.17
CA ILE A 345 13.22 -7.53 18.32
C ILE A 345 13.87 -6.18 18.60
N THR A 346 14.40 -5.54 17.55
CA THR A 346 15.13 -4.28 17.64
C THR A 346 14.21 -3.07 17.76
N LEU A 347 12.92 -3.22 17.44
CA LEU A 347 11.97 -2.12 17.26
C LEU A 347 12.47 -1.11 16.23
N GLU A 348 13.19 -1.58 15.20
CA GLU A 348 13.74 -0.77 14.11
C GLU A 348 13.39 -1.33 12.74
N LEU A 349 12.79 -0.50 11.89
CA LEU A 349 12.70 -0.74 10.46
C LEU A 349 12.82 0.59 9.70
N PRO A 350 13.93 0.84 8.99
CA PRO A 350 14.12 2.09 8.27
C PRO A 350 13.10 2.22 7.12
N TYR A 351 12.49 3.40 6.98
CA TYR A 351 11.64 3.70 5.84
C TYR A 351 12.49 3.78 4.56
N TYR A 352 12.09 3.09 3.51
CA TYR A 352 12.87 2.95 2.28
C TYR A 352 13.21 4.29 1.60
N MET A 353 12.30 5.28 1.65
CA MET A 353 12.54 6.60 1.05
C MET A 353 13.33 7.54 1.96
N ILE A 354 13.21 7.39 3.28
CA ILE A 354 13.89 8.20 4.30
C ILE A 354 14.40 7.25 5.41
N PRO A 355 15.60 6.65 5.26
CA PRO A 355 16.08 5.61 6.17
C PRO A 355 16.12 6.03 7.65
N GLU A 356 16.33 7.31 7.92
CA GLU A 356 16.34 7.88 9.27
C GLU A 356 14.97 7.84 9.96
N ARG A 357 13.89 7.63 9.21
CA ARG A 357 12.54 7.44 9.75
C ARG A 357 12.29 5.97 10.07
N ASN A 358 12.30 5.63 11.35
CA ASN A 358 11.94 4.30 11.84
C ASN A 358 10.41 4.05 11.78
N LEU A 359 9.99 3.00 11.09
CA LEU A 359 8.58 2.60 10.95
C LEU A 359 8.03 1.87 12.17
N MET A 360 8.88 1.27 13.01
CA MET A 360 8.48 0.56 14.23
C MET A 360 8.23 1.52 15.39
N ALA A 361 8.81 2.72 15.36
CA ALA A 361 8.68 3.73 16.42
C ALA A 361 7.23 4.14 16.74
N THR A 362 6.33 4.08 15.75
CA THR A 362 4.92 4.47 15.90
C THR A 362 3.95 3.29 15.85
N SER A 363 4.45 2.05 15.85
CA SER A 363 3.64 0.83 15.72
C SER A 363 2.57 0.72 16.82
N GLY A 364 2.88 1.18 18.04
CA GLY A 364 1.98 0.96 19.19
C GLY A 364 1.84 -0.54 19.54
N LEU A 365 2.83 -1.34 19.14
CA LEU A 365 2.94 -2.75 19.44
C LEU A 365 3.08 -2.95 20.95
N ASP A 366 2.18 -3.74 21.54
CA ASP A 366 2.30 -4.14 22.94
C ASP A 366 3.30 -5.30 23.10
N GLU A 367 3.93 -5.38 24.28
CA GLU A 367 5.00 -6.36 24.53
C GLU A 367 4.54 -7.82 24.44
N GLU A 368 3.28 -8.11 24.74
CA GLU A 368 2.72 -9.47 24.69
C GLU A 368 2.55 -9.90 23.23
N GLN A 369 1.98 -9.03 22.42
CA GLN A 369 1.80 -9.22 20.98
C GLN A 369 3.15 -9.31 20.27
N GLN A 370 4.11 -8.47 20.64
CA GLN A 370 5.49 -8.53 20.14
C GLN A 370 6.12 -9.91 20.40
N ARG A 371 6.10 -10.38 21.65
CA ARG A 371 6.64 -11.69 22.03
C ARG A 371 5.95 -12.83 21.29
N THR A 372 4.62 -12.77 21.20
CA THR A 372 3.81 -13.76 20.49
C THR A 372 4.18 -13.84 19.01
N TRP A 373 4.37 -12.69 18.35
CA TRP A 373 4.77 -12.65 16.94
C TRP A 373 6.21 -13.12 16.71
N ILE A 374 7.15 -12.73 17.57
CA ILE A 374 8.53 -13.22 17.50
C ILE A 374 8.56 -14.75 17.61
N SER A 375 7.81 -15.32 18.57
CA SER A 375 7.67 -16.77 18.73
C SER A 375 7.03 -17.41 17.50
N THR A 376 5.91 -16.87 17.03
CA THR A 376 5.17 -17.40 15.88
C THR A 376 6.01 -17.40 14.61
N ILE A 377 6.74 -16.30 14.34
CA ILE A 377 7.63 -16.20 13.19
C ILE A 377 8.81 -17.18 13.33
N THR A 378 9.37 -17.32 14.53
CA THR A 378 10.45 -18.29 14.78
C THR A 378 10.00 -19.73 14.49
N ASP A 379 8.80 -20.11 14.91
CA ASP A 379 8.23 -21.42 14.59
C ASP A 379 8.06 -21.61 13.08
N MET A 380 7.57 -20.59 12.36
CA MET A 380 7.45 -20.64 10.90
C MET A 380 8.81 -20.81 10.20
N LEU A 381 9.84 -20.10 10.65
CA LEU A 381 11.19 -20.24 10.11
C LEU A 381 11.71 -21.69 10.31
N ASN A 382 11.48 -22.25 11.50
CA ASN A 382 11.87 -23.63 11.84
C ASN A 382 11.11 -24.70 11.01
N GLU A 383 9.89 -24.41 10.55
CA GLU A 383 9.11 -25.31 9.68
C GLU A 383 9.63 -25.39 8.24
N GLY A 384 10.48 -24.44 7.82
CA GLY A 384 10.99 -24.35 6.45
C GLY A 384 9.85 -24.27 5.42
N PRO A 385 9.86 -25.04 4.33
CA PRO A 385 8.87 -24.89 3.25
C PRO A 385 7.45 -25.25 3.69
N LYS A 386 7.28 -25.99 4.79
CA LYS A 386 5.97 -26.33 5.37
C LYS A 386 5.25 -25.12 5.96
N MET A 387 5.94 -24.01 6.20
CA MET A 387 5.35 -22.77 6.71
C MET A 387 4.17 -22.29 5.85
N ILE A 388 4.20 -22.59 4.55
CA ILE A 388 3.14 -22.19 3.60
C ILE A 388 1.79 -22.84 3.93
N LEU A 389 1.80 -23.99 4.62
CA LEU A 389 0.59 -24.70 5.05
C LEU A 389 -0.13 -23.98 6.19
N ARG A 390 0.51 -23.02 6.86
CA ARG A 390 -0.15 -22.13 7.83
C ARG A 390 -1.12 -21.15 7.16
N LEU A 391 -0.98 -20.91 5.86
CA LEU A 391 -1.86 -20.01 5.11
C LEU A 391 -3.12 -20.75 4.63
N PRO A 392 -4.32 -20.46 5.17
CA PRO A 392 -5.52 -21.23 4.87
C PRO A 392 -5.89 -21.24 3.39
N LYS A 393 -5.74 -20.09 2.69
CA LYS A 393 -6.03 -19.97 1.25
C LYS A 393 -5.13 -20.90 0.41
N ILE A 394 -3.84 -20.98 0.75
CA ILE A 394 -2.87 -21.83 0.04
C ILE A 394 -3.09 -23.31 0.39
N ARG A 395 -3.25 -23.63 1.68
CA ARG A 395 -3.51 -25.01 2.13
C ARG A 395 -4.76 -25.60 1.47
N LYS A 396 -5.86 -24.85 1.39
CA LYS A 396 -7.09 -25.30 0.70
C LYS A 396 -6.85 -25.51 -0.80
N SER A 397 -6.08 -24.63 -1.45
CA SER A 397 -5.76 -24.71 -2.87
C SER A 397 -4.88 -25.93 -3.22
N LEU A 398 -3.99 -26.33 -2.30
CA LEU A 398 -3.15 -27.53 -2.45
C LEU A 398 -3.94 -28.84 -2.40
N ILE A 399 -5.07 -28.87 -1.68
CA ILE A 399 -5.92 -30.06 -1.54
C ILE A 399 -6.91 -30.19 -2.71
N ALA A 400 -7.24 -29.09 -3.38
CA ALA A 400 -8.18 -29.07 -4.48
C ALA A 400 -7.60 -29.70 -5.76
N HIS A 401 -8.43 -30.38 -6.55
CA HIS A 401 -8.02 -30.82 -7.88
C HIS A 401 -7.68 -29.61 -8.78
N PRO A 402 -6.60 -29.65 -9.57
CA PRO A 402 -6.14 -28.49 -10.35
C PRO A 402 -7.15 -27.97 -11.38
N GLU A 403 -7.96 -28.85 -11.98
CA GLU A 403 -8.90 -28.51 -13.06
C GLU A 403 -10.07 -27.62 -12.59
N PRO A 404 -10.85 -27.99 -11.56
CA PRO A 404 -11.85 -27.09 -10.98
C PRO A 404 -11.25 -25.75 -10.54
N LEU A 405 -10.10 -25.77 -9.86
CA LEU A 405 -9.47 -24.56 -9.33
C LEU A 405 -9.08 -23.59 -10.45
N ARG A 406 -8.52 -24.08 -11.56
CA ARG A 406 -8.20 -23.28 -12.75
C ARG A 406 -9.45 -22.66 -13.36
N TRP A 407 -10.55 -23.42 -13.45
CA TRP A 407 -11.79 -22.90 -14.03
C TRP A 407 -12.42 -21.81 -13.16
N TYR A 408 -12.56 -22.05 -11.85
CA TYR A 408 -13.09 -21.05 -10.92
C TYR A 408 -12.21 -19.79 -10.88
N SER A 409 -10.89 -19.97 -10.93
CA SER A 409 -9.93 -18.87 -11.08
C SER A 409 -10.20 -18.03 -12.34
N GLY A 410 -10.38 -18.67 -13.51
CA GLY A 410 -10.67 -17.94 -14.74
C GLY A 410 -11.94 -17.08 -14.65
N ARG A 411 -13.02 -17.62 -14.07
CA ARG A 411 -14.27 -16.85 -13.86
C ARG A 411 -14.15 -15.76 -12.82
N ARG A 412 -13.36 -15.98 -11.76
CA ARG A 412 -13.01 -14.96 -10.77
C ARG A 412 -12.36 -13.75 -11.43
N ILE A 413 -11.36 -14.00 -12.29
CA ILE A 413 -10.63 -12.97 -13.02
C ILE A 413 -11.57 -12.19 -13.94
N GLU A 414 -12.41 -12.88 -14.70
CA GLU A 414 -13.41 -12.25 -15.58
C GLU A 414 -14.36 -11.34 -14.80
N LEU A 415 -14.97 -11.84 -13.72
CA LEU A 415 -15.88 -11.06 -12.87
C LEU A 415 -15.18 -9.79 -12.37
N GLU A 416 -13.98 -9.93 -11.86
CA GLU A 416 -13.24 -8.81 -11.30
C GLU A 416 -12.97 -7.71 -12.32
N LEU A 417 -12.55 -8.06 -13.54
CA LEU A 417 -12.33 -7.09 -14.60
C LEU A 417 -13.63 -6.39 -15.00
N LEU A 418 -14.74 -7.13 -15.10
CA LEU A 418 -16.06 -6.55 -15.40
C LEU A 418 -16.49 -5.55 -14.32
N TRP A 419 -16.27 -5.87 -13.05
CA TRP A 419 -16.57 -4.95 -11.94
C TRP A 419 -15.73 -3.67 -12.00
N LEU A 420 -14.43 -3.78 -12.30
CA LEU A 420 -13.54 -2.62 -12.45
C LEU A 420 -13.97 -1.74 -13.62
N MET A 421 -14.29 -2.34 -14.78
CA MET A 421 -14.78 -1.61 -15.95
C MET A 421 -16.09 -0.88 -15.63
N ARG A 422 -17.00 -1.56 -14.92
CA ARG A 422 -18.28 -1.00 -14.50
C ARG A 422 -18.06 0.20 -13.58
N MET A 423 -17.19 0.09 -12.58
CA MET A 423 -16.87 1.20 -11.68
C MET A 423 -16.30 2.41 -12.43
N ASN A 424 -15.36 2.20 -13.34
CA ASN A 424 -14.79 3.28 -14.15
C ASN A 424 -15.85 3.97 -15.01
N ARG A 425 -16.83 3.21 -15.54
CA ARG A 425 -17.96 3.77 -16.29
C ARG A 425 -18.88 4.60 -15.38
N LEU A 426 -19.21 4.10 -14.19
CA LEU A 426 -20.06 4.84 -13.23
C LEU A 426 -19.40 6.14 -12.72
N ALA A 427 -18.06 6.23 -12.74
CA ALA A 427 -17.36 7.46 -12.41
C ALA A 427 -17.70 8.61 -13.39
N ILE A 428 -18.01 8.29 -14.66
CA ILE A 428 -18.32 9.27 -15.72
C ILE A 428 -19.82 9.40 -16.05
N CYS A 429 -20.63 8.38 -15.79
CA CYS A 429 -22.07 8.42 -16.06
C CYS A 429 -22.81 9.17 -14.94
N ARG A 430 -23.17 10.43 -15.21
CA ARG A 430 -23.95 11.27 -14.29
C ARG A 430 -25.18 11.85 -14.98
N ASP A 431 -26.29 11.91 -14.25
CA ASP A 431 -27.49 12.63 -14.69
C ASP A 431 -27.29 14.15 -14.59
N GLU A 432 -28.28 14.90 -15.05
CA GLU A 432 -28.32 16.37 -14.99
C GLU A 432 -28.19 16.94 -13.56
N ASN A 433 -28.48 16.14 -12.54
CA ASN A 433 -28.39 16.49 -11.14
C ASN A 433 -27.07 16.01 -10.49
N GLY A 434 -26.14 15.48 -11.28
CA GLY A 434 -24.84 14.98 -10.81
C GLY A 434 -24.91 13.64 -10.06
N ARG A 435 -26.06 12.94 -10.08
CA ARG A 435 -26.22 11.60 -9.51
C ARG A 435 -25.73 10.56 -10.50
N VAL A 436 -25.38 9.37 -10.01
CA VAL A 436 -24.93 8.27 -10.87
C VAL A 436 -26.07 7.87 -11.81
N ASP A 437 -25.82 7.90 -13.11
CA ASP A 437 -26.77 7.40 -14.10
C ASP A 437 -26.55 5.90 -14.34
N TYR A 438 -27.42 5.09 -13.73
CA TYR A 438 -27.42 3.64 -13.89
C TYR A 438 -28.14 3.18 -15.18
N THR A 439 -28.74 4.09 -15.94
CA THR A 439 -29.44 3.77 -17.20
C THR A 439 -28.50 3.73 -18.41
N ASP A 440 -27.24 4.13 -18.23
CA ASP A 440 -26.20 4.05 -19.25
C ASP A 440 -26.12 2.64 -19.87
N ALA A 441 -26.23 2.57 -21.20
CA ALA A 441 -26.31 1.31 -21.92
C ALA A 441 -25.09 0.40 -21.71
N ILE A 442 -23.90 0.99 -21.47
CA ILE A 442 -22.68 0.23 -21.19
C ILE A 442 -22.73 -0.33 -19.77
N VAL A 443 -23.17 0.46 -18.79
CA VAL A 443 -23.41 -0.04 -17.42
C VAL A 443 -24.37 -1.22 -17.43
N GLN A 444 -25.49 -1.11 -18.14
CA GLN A 444 -26.47 -2.21 -18.25
C GLN A 444 -25.89 -3.44 -18.96
N ALA A 445 -25.06 -3.27 -19.97
CA ALA A 445 -24.40 -4.38 -20.66
C ALA A 445 -23.40 -5.10 -19.75
N LEU A 446 -22.62 -4.35 -18.96
CA LEU A 446 -21.70 -4.91 -17.98
C LEU A 446 -22.47 -5.65 -16.88
N ASP A 447 -23.58 -5.09 -16.38
CA ASP A 447 -24.44 -5.76 -15.39
C ASP A 447 -25.01 -7.08 -15.91
N ARG A 448 -25.47 -7.12 -17.17
CA ARG A 448 -25.90 -8.38 -17.80
C ARG A 448 -24.76 -9.40 -17.85
N ARG A 449 -23.57 -8.98 -18.28
CA ARG A 449 -22.41 -9.88 -18.41
C ARG A 449 -21.95 -10.42 -17.05
N ILE A 450 -21.93 -9.59 -16.00
CA ILE A 450 -21.63 -10.01 -14.64
C ILE A 450 -22.61 -11.11 -14.20
N ASN A 451 -23.91 -10.88 -14.41
CA ASN A 451 -24.94 -11.85 -14.05
C ASN A 451 -24.81 -13.18 -14.81
N GLU A 452 -24.50 -13.14 -16.11
CA GLU A 452 -24.24 -14.35 -16.92
C GLU A 452 -23.12 -15.21 -16.32
N VAL A 453 -22.00 -14.59 -15.94
CA VAL A 453 -20.86 -15.30 -15.35
C VAL A 453 -21.23 -15.89 -13.99
N ILE A 454 -21.95 -15.15 -13.15
CA ILE A 454 -22.43 -15.66 -11.86
C ILE A 454 -23.34 -16.89 -12.06
N THR A 455 -24.25 -16.83 -13.04
CA THR A 455 -25.15 -17.96 -13.36
C THR A 455 -24.38 -19.18 -13.87
N ASP A 456 -23.42 -19.01 -14.79
CA ASP A 456 -22.56 -20.09 -15.30
C ASP A 456 -21.86 -20.84 -14.15
N VAL A 457 -21.32 -20.09 -13.18
CA VAL A 457 -20.68 -20.70 -12.01
C VAL A 457 -21.68 -21.40 -11.10
N GLY A 458 -22.84 -20.79 -10.84
CA GLY A 458 -23.89 -21.43 -10.06
C GLY A 458 -24.32 -22.77 -10.63
N VAL A 459 -24.51 -22.85 -11.96
CA VAL A 459 -24.88 -24.09 -12.66
C VAL A 459 -23.81 -25.16 -12.49
N ARG A 460 -22.52 -24.81 -12.65
CA ARG A 460 -21.42 -25.77 -12.47
C ARG A 460 -21.33 -26.29 -11.04
N MET A 461 -21.47 -25.42 -10.04
CA MET A 461 -21.45 -25.84 -8.63
C MET A 461 -22.59 -26.82 -8.30
N ILE A 462 -23.77 -26.62 -8.89
CA ILE A 462 -24.90 -27.55 -8.76
C ILE A 462 -24.57 -28.91 -9.40
N MET A 463 -23.99 -28.93 -10.60
CA MET A 463 -23.55 -30.17 -11.25
C MET A 463 -22.50 -30.94 -10.43
N GLU A 464 -21.65 -30.22 -9.70
CA GLU A 464 -20.64 -30.79 -8.79
C GLU A 464 -21.20 -31.15 -7.40
N GLY A 465 -22.53 -31.10 -7.20
CA GLY A 465 -23.20 -31.53 -5.96
C GLY A 465 -23.13 -30.53 -4.80
N SER A 466 -22.73 -29.28 -5.05
CA SER A 466 -22.72 -28.24 -4.02
C SER A 466 -24.10 -27.63 -3.80
N ARG A 467 -24.52 -27.51 -2.54
CA ARG A 467 -25.69 -26.72 -2.15
C ARG A 467 -25.28 -25.24 -2.07
N VAL A 468 -25.60 -24.45 -3.10
CA VAL A 468 -25.42 -22.99 -3.08
C VAL A 468 -26.76 -22.34 -3.34
N THR A 469 -27.15 -21.37 -2.51
CA THR A 469 -28.53 -20.86 -2.44
C THR A 469 -28.71 -19.45 -2.99
N ASN A 470 -27.65 -18.68 -3.25
CA ASN A 470 -27.74 -17.35 -3.86
C ASN A 470 -26.42 -16.88 -4.51
N ALA A 471 -26.50 -15.78 -5.27
CA ALA A 471 -25.37 -15.16 -5.98
C ALA A 471 -24.24 -14.72 -5.06
N ASP A 472 -24.54 -14.20 -3.87
CA ASP A 472 -23.52 -13.76 -2.90
C ASP A 472 -22.71 -14.94 -2.34
N ALA A 473 -23.34 -16.10 -2.14
CA ALA A 473 -22.66 -17.33 -1.73
C ALA A 473 -21.78 -17.89 -2.86
N ILE A 474 -22.21 -17.76 -4.12
CA ILE A 474 -21.40 -18.09 -5.30
C ILE A 474 -20.18 -17.15 -5.37
N LEU A 475 -20.41 -15.84 -5.26
CA LEU A 475 -19.38 -14.80 -5.29
C LEU A 475 -18.32 -15.05 -4.21
N ASN A 476 -18.75 -15.20 -2.95
CA ASN A 476 -17.85 -15.44 -1.83
C ASN A 476 -17.03 -16.72 -2.00
N ARG A 477 -17.59 -17.75 -2.64
CA ARG A 477 -16.93 -19.04 -2.84
C ARG A 477 -15.99 -19.06 -4.05
N ILE A 478 -16.15 -18.14 -5.00
CA ILE A 478 -15.23 -17.92 -6.13
C ILE A 478 -14.10 -16.96 -5.74
N LEU A 479 -14.40 -15.95 -4.91
CA LEU A 479 -13.49 -14.85 -4.60
C LEU A 479 -12.59 -15.11 -3.39
N MET A 480 -12.99 -15.97 -2.45
CA MET A 480 -12.16 -16.41 -1.31
C MET A 480 -11.46 -17.72 -1.58
#